data_AF-A0A958WT17-F1
#
_entry.id   AF-A0A958WT17-F1
#
_cell.length_a   1.000
_cell.length_b   1.000
_cell.length_c   1.000
_cell.angle_alpha   90.00
_cell.angle_beta   90.00
_cell.angle_gamma   90.00
#
_symmetry.space_group_name_H-M   'P 1'
#
loop_
_entity.id
_entity.type
_entity.pdbx_description
1 polymer ?
#
loop_
_entity_poly.entity_id
_entity_poly.type
_entity_poly.pdbx_seq_one_letter_code
_entity_poly.pdbx_strand_id
1 'polypeptide(L)'
;MKNFQTGQDFIQRMNLLLDNELTPDVEREVLEEIKTNPTYREMLSQEQSFREFIRSRIQRRKVSPSLVQSIKEKIHSTSNGRSI
;
A
#
# COMPACT_ATOMS: atom_id res chain seq x y z
N MET A 1 -4.79 -19.69 25.58
CA MET A 1 -5.33 -20.53 24.48
C MET A 1 -4.95 -19.87 23.16
N LYS A 2 -4.04 -20.47 22.38
CA LYS A 2 -3.63 -19.98 21.04
C LYS A 2 -4.52 -20.66 20.01
N ASN A 3 -5.50 -20.00 19.41
CA ASN A 3 -6.43 -20.68 18.48
C ASN A 3 -6.91 -19.77 17.34
N PHE A 4 -6.46 -20.08 16.12
CA PHE A 4 -7.01 -19.75 14.79
C PHE A 4 -7.23 -18.28 14.35
N GLN A 5 -7.08 -17.27 15.22
CA GLN A 5 -7.24 -15.85 14.87
C GLN A 5 -6.02 -15.26 14.12
N THR A 6 -4.81 -15.70 14.44
CA THR A 6 -3.56 -15.04 14.00
C THR A 6 -3.33 -14.99 12.48
N GLY A 7 -3.76 -16.00 11.73
CA GLY A 7 -3.55 -16.05 10.27
C GLY A 7 -4.48 -15.11 9.50
N GLN A 8 -5.76 -15.09 9.86
CA GLN A 8 -6.75 -14.20 9.24
C GLN A 8 -6.50 -12.74 9.66
N ASP A 9 -6.10 -12.51 10.91
CA ASP A 9 -5.73 -11.19 11.41
C ASP A 9 -4.49 -10.64 10.68
N PHE A 10 -3.52 -11.50 10.36
CA PHE A 10 -2.37 -11.10 9.54
C PHE A 10 -2.78 -10.75 8.11
N ILE A 11 -3.62 -11.56 7.46
CA ILE A 11 -4.11 -11.27 6.10
C ILE A 11 -4.85 -9.93 6.05
N GLN A 12 -5.69 -9.66 7.05
CA GLN A 12 -6.39 -8.37 7.14
C GLN A 12 -5.41 -7.21 7.27
N ARG A 13 -4.44 -7.30 8.19
CA ARG A 13 -3.40 -6.27 8.37
C ARG A 13 -2.53 -6.10 7.12
N MET A 14 -2.21 -7.18 6.42
CA MET A 14 -1.47 -7.16 5.16
C MET A 14 -2.28 -6.43 4.07
N ASN A 15 -3.59 -6.65 3.97
CA ASN A 15 -4.43 -5.92 3.04
C ASN A 15 -4.45 -4.43 3.35
N LEU A 16 -4.69 -4.06 4.63
CA LEU A 16 -4.65 -2.67 5.07
C LEU A 16 -3.29 -2.01 4.81
N LEU A 17 -2.19 -2.75 4.99
CA LEU A 17 -0.83 -2.30 4.64
C LEU A 17 -0.73 -1.98 3.15
N LEU A 18 -1.15 -2.90 2.27
CA LEU A 18 -1.07 -2.73 0.82
C LEU A 18 -2.00 -1.63 0.28
N ASP A 19 -3.06 -1.32 1.01
CA ASP A 19 -4.01 -0.24 0.71
C ASP A 19 -3.60 1.11 1.34
N ASN A 20 -2.50 1.14 2.12
CA ASN A 20 -2.01 2.30 2.88
C ASN A 20 -3.04 2.84 3.89
N GLU A 21 -3.82 1.94 4.50
CA GLU A 21 -4.87 2.26 5.48
C GLU A 21 -4.42 2.03 6.94
N LEU A 22 -3.15 1.67 7.15
CA LEU A 22 -2.57 1.54 8.49
C LEU A 22 -2.06 2.89 9.00
N THR A 23 -2.06 3.03 10.33
CA THR A 23 -1.33 4.12 10.99
C THR A 23 0.18 3.85 10.92
N PRO A 24 1.04 4.88 10.96
CA PRO A 24 2.49 4.70 10.84
C PRO A 24 3.12 3.75 11.88
N ASP A 25 2.55 3.71 13.10
CA ASP A 25 3.06 2.84 14.16
C ASP A 25 2.70 1.37 13.89
N VAL A 26 1.45 1.10 13.51
CA VAL A 26 0.98 -0.24 13.18
C VAL A 26 1.64 -0.76 11.91
N GLU A 27 1.89 0.10 10.93
CA GLU A 27 2.65 -0.24 9.72
C GLU A 27 4.03 -0.80 10.08
N ARG A 28 4.79 -0.12 10.96
CA ARG A 28 6.11 -0.57 11.39
C ARG A 28 6.06 -1.93 12.09
N GLU A 29 5.09 -2.13 12.97
CA GLU A 29 4.90 -3.41 13.66
C GLU A 29 4.66 -4.56 12.68
N VAL A 30 3.76 -4.36 11.71
CA VAL A 30 3.45 -5.36 10.68
C VAL A 30 4.67 -5.64 9.80
N LEU A 31 5.45 -4.61 9.44
CA LEU A 31 6.67 -4.78 8.65
C LEU A 31 7.74 -5.59 9.40
N GLU A 32 7.94 -5.36 10.70
CA GLU A 32 8.87 -6.16 11.50
C GLU A 32 8.38 -7.61 11.69
N GLU A 33 7.06 -7.83 11.80
CA GLU A 33 6.46 -9.17 11.82
C GLU A 33 6.72 -9.92 10.49
N ILE A 34 6.57 -9.25 9.35
CA ILE A 34 6.87 -9.81 8.01
C ILE A 34 8.35 -10.13 7.87
N LYS A 35 9.23 -9.28 8.39
CA LYS A 35 10.69 -9.46 8.31
C LYS A 35 11.16 -10.66 9.12
N THR A 36 10.53 -10.93 10.26
CA THR A 36 10.89 -12.02 11.17
C THR A 36 10.22 -13.36 10.81
N ASN A 37 9.18 -13.34 9.97
CA ASN A 37 8.47 -14.55 9.56
C ASN A 37 8.52 -14.76 8.02
N PRO A 38 9.29 -15.76 7.53
CA PRO A 38 9.42 -16.01 6.10
C PRO A 38 8.09 -16.39 5.41
N THR A 39 7.19 -17.06 6.11
CA THR A 39 5.86 -17.41 5.58
C THR A 39 5.02 -16.16 5.28
N TYR A 40 5.08 -15.16 6.16
CA TYR A 40 4.39 -13.89 5.96
C TYR A 40 4.98 -13.07 4.81
N ARG A 41 6.30 -13.15 4.63
CA ARG A 41 6.97 -12.55 3.48
C ARG A 41 6.53 -13.20 2.16
N GLU A 42 6.40 -14.52 2.12
CA GLU A 42 5.89 -15.23 0.94
C GLU A 42 4.44 -14.85 0.64
N MET A 43 3.58 -14.80 1.66
CA MET A 43 2.18 -14.37 1.52
C MET A 43 2.07 -12.94 0.98
N LEU A 44 2.86 -12.00 1.51
CA LEU A 44 2.92 -10.62 1.00
C LEU A 44 3.33 -10.59 -0.47
N SER A 45 4.38 -11.34 -0.84
CA SER A 45 4.87 -11.39 -2.21
C SER A 45 3.82 -11.94 -3.17
N GLN A 46 3.06 -12.96 -2.77
CA GLN A 46 1.99 -13.54 -3.56
C GLN A 46 0.85 -12.53 -3.77
N GLU A 47 0.41 -11.87 -2.71
CA GLU A 47 -0.65 -10.87 -2.77
C GLU A 47 -0.26 -9.67 -3.64
N GLN A 48 0.96 -9.15 -3.50
CA GLN A 48 1.49 -8.08 -4.35
C GLN A 48 1.48 -8.47 -5.83
N SER A 49 1.98 -9.67 -6.14
CA SER A 49 2.00 -10.19 -7.52
C SER A 49 0.59 -10.33 -8.09
N PHE A 50 -0.37 -10.77 -7.28
CA PHE A 50 -1.76 -10.91 -7.67
C PHE A 50 -2.42 -9.55 -7.93
N ARG A 51 -2.23 -8.56 -7.05
CA ARG A 51 -2.71 -7.19 -7.26
C ARG A 51 -2.10 -6.55 -8.50
N GLU A 52 -0.82 -6.79 -8.78
CA GLU A 52 -0.16 -6.35 -10.00
C GLU A 52 -0.75 -7.03 -11.25
N PHE A 53 -0.97 -8.34 -11.18
CA PHE A 53 -1.64 -9.09 -12.24
C PHE A 53 -3.02 -8.49 -12.56
N ILE A 54 -3.86 -8.24 -11.55
CA ILE A 54 -5.16 -7.57 -11.73
C ILE A 54 -4.97 -6.20 -12.37
N ARG A 55 -4.07 -5.36 -11.84
CA ARG A 55 -3.79 -4.02 -12.37
C ARG A 55 -3.35 -4.05 -13.83
N SER A 56 -2.61 -5.07 -14.26
CA SER A 56 -2.15 -5.23 -15.64
C SER A 56 -3.27 -5.62 -16.62
N ARG A 57 -4.31 -6.30 -16.12
CA ARG A 57 -5.44 -6.79 -16.92
C ARG A 57 -6.61 -5.81 -16.96
N ILE A 58 -6.72 -4.90 -16.00
CA ILE A 58 -7.78 -3.90 -15.97
C ILE A 58 -7.42 -2.69 -16.83
N GLN A 59 -8.28 -2.35 -17.79
CA GLN A 59 -8.14 -1.11 -18.55
C GLN A 59 -8.41 0.10 -17.64
N ARG A 60 -7.36 0.87 -17.36
CA ARG A 60 -7.49 2.12 -16.59
C ARG A 60 -8.04 3.23 -17.45
N ARG A 61 -8.93 4.05 -16.87
CA ARG A 61 -9.37 5.29 -17.50
C ARG A 61 -8.15 6.18 -17.72
N LYS A 62 -7.90 6.57 -18.97
CA LYS A 62 -6.88 7.57 -19.28
C LYS A 62 -7.37 8.93 -18.78
N VAL A 63 -6.58 9.56 -17.93
CA VAL A 63 -6.81 10.93 -17.48
C VAL A 63 -6.40 11.90 -18.58
N SER A 64 -7.05 13.07 -18.64
CA SER A 64 -6.67 14.08 -19.63
C SER A 64 -5.26 14.63 -19.35
N PRO A 65 -4.47 14.94 -20.39
CA PRO A 65 -3.17 15.58 -20.21
C PRO A 65 -3.26 16.90 -19.44
N SER A 66 -4.36 17.64 -19.62
CA SER A 66 -4.64 18.87 -18.88
C SER A 66 -4.73 18.63 -17.38
N LEU A 67 -5.44 17.60 -16.94
CA LEU A 67 -5.58 17.26 -15.52
C LEU A 67 -4.22 16.87 -14.93
N VAL A 68 -3.41 16.10 -15.66
CA VAL A 68 -2.04 15.76 -15.25
C VAL A 68 -1.21 17.02 -15.04
N GLN A 69 -1.29 17.97 -15.98
CA GLN A 69 -0.55 19.23 -15.91
C GLN A 69 -1.02 20.09 -14.73
N SER A 70 -2.32 20.24 -14.51
CA SER A 70 -2.87 21.00 -13.37
C SER A 70 -2.50 20.39 -12.02
N ILE A 71 -2.46 19.05 -11.90
CA ILE A 71 -1.99 18.37 -10.69
C ILE A 71 -0.51 18.65 -10.46
N LYS A 72 0.33 18.54 -11.50
CA LYS A 72 1.76 18.86 -11.41
C LYS A 72 1.99 20.29 -10.94
N GLU A 73 1.33 21.27 -11.57
CA GLU A 73 1.46 22.68 -11.20
C GLU A 73 1.06 22.94 -9.74
N LYS A 74 -0.03 22.31 -9.27
CA LYS A 74 -0.47 22.41 -7.87
C LYS A 74 0.57 21.87 -6.90
N ILE A 75 1.23 20.75 -7.22
CA ILE A 75 2.27 20.18 -6.36
C ILE A 75 3.47 21.12 -6.25
N HIS A 76 3.95 21.66 -7.38
CA HIS A 76 5.10 22.59 -7.40
C HIS A 76 4.80 23.92 -6.70
N SER A 77 3.57 24.43 -6.80
CA SER A 77 3.19 25.65 -6.07
C SER A 77 3.10 25.42 -4.57
N THR A 78 2.62 24.25 -4.11
CA THR A 78 2.61 23.91 -2.68
C THR A 78 3.99 23.63 -2.09
N SER A 79 4.96 23.11 -2.86
CA SER A 79 6.33 22.92 -2.38
C SER A 79 7.08 24.24 -2.20
N ASN A 80 6.81 25.24 -3.05
CA ASN A 80 7.43 26.56 -2.95
C ASN A 80 6.78 27.49 -1.91
N GLY A 81 5.68 27.06 -1.26
CA GLY A 81 4.96 27.83 -0.25
C GLY A 81 5.39 27.58 1.20
N ARG A 82 6.37 26.71 1.46
CA ARG A 82 6.95 26.47 2.79
C ARG A 82 8.34 27.11 2.90
N SER A 83 8.36 28.44 2.91
CA SER A 83 9.43 29.22 3.54
C SER A 83 8.78 30.05 4.63
N ILE A 84 8.74 29.51 5.84
CA ILE A 84 8.60 30.26 7.10
C ILE A 84 9.49 29.59 8.12
#